data_AF-A0A7W0H5K1-F1
#
_entry.id   AF-A0A7W0H5K1-F1
#
_cell.length_a   1.000
_cell.length_b   1.000
_cell.length_c   1.000
_cell.angle_alpha   90.00
_cell.angle_beta   90.00
_cell.angle_gamma   90.00
#
_symmetry.space_group_name_H-M   'P 1'
#
loop_
_entity.id
_entity.type
_entity.pdbx_description
1 polymer ?
#
loop_
_entity_poly.entity_id
_entity_poly.type
_entity_poly.pdbx_seq_one_letter_code
_entity_poly.pdbx_strand_id
1 'polypeptide(L)'
;MAPRRPGPGELLAGVSGLLLLVAMFLPWFGLDGRARVPGSGQVITVEGGNLDAWEAFGAIDFVLALAALLAIAVLVVSLMSTPPPGLAFAATGAAALAALLIVYRVIDAPDIPVEDAGDTAYETGRRLGAFFGLLCTAGIAWAANLAAPAATAPASVLRRPPGKAPEPAPSAAPRRALHTAPAPAAYAAPATPSQRPAAAPGPLGGWSRPAIEAECQAAWRRHDRRLGARYARYFEEHPELVGEQRSAARDLAAALPPGWDALAAAIPTDGWQRQHLSGKSSQTLGVGLLGAAAGRNPSLAWLWDALAPLPAAGDGAPTIEFEHVVDPDLLGERPRQTSLDVLIDDPNVLIGIEAKWREHGIGPCRCRGDGVGPTAGERCARRVEQRDAYWETAATVLGLGDRDPDTTCPVSPAYEWVRHAAALRALAGPGRLAVLALLYDADNPYFAADGDWPGWPALLSQAVDANADPERFRFAAVSWQELVPTLPLDEQASAWAADKHGLG
;
A
#
# COMPACT_ATOMS: atom_id res chain seq x y z
N MET A 1 -17.75 46.77 -36.45
CA MET A 1 -18.42 45.53 -36.92
C MET A 1 -19.55 45.23 -35.96
N ALA A 2 -20.73 44.84 -36.45
CA ALA A 2 -21.82 44.41 -35.58
C ALA A 2 -21.49 43.04 -34.96
N PRO A 3 -21.75 42.81 -33.67
CA PRO A 3 -21.48 41.52 -33.02
C PRO A 3 -22.31 40.40 -33.66
N ARG A 4 -21.68 39.24 -33.86
CA ARG A 4 -22.34 38.03 -34.34
C ARG A 4 -23.13 37.40 -33.19
N ARG A 5 -24.30 36.85 -33.49
CA ARG A 5 -25.04 36.03 -32.52
C ARG A 5 -24.42 34.63 -32.45
N PRO A 6 -24.00 34.14 -31.27
CA PRO A 6 -23.45 32.81 -31.13
C PRO A 6 -24.54 31.76 -31.41
N GLY A 7 -24.14 30.65 -32.03
CA GLY A 7 -25.00 29.49 -32.21
C GLY A 7 -25.27 28.77 -30.88
N PRO A 8 -26.30 27.89 -30.83
CA PRO A 8 -26.66 27.18 -29.60
C PRO A 8 -25.50 26.38 -28.98
N GLY A 9 -24.69 25.71 -29.81
CA GLY A 9 -23.52 24.96 -29.34
C GLY A 9 -22.42 25.86 -28.74
N GLU A 10 -22.16 27.01 -29.35
CA GLU A 10 -21.17 27.99 -28.86
C GLU A 10 -21.62 28.59 -27.52
N LEU A 11 -22.92 28.92 -27.40
CA LEU A 11 -23.51 29.46 -26.18
C LEU A 11 -23.49 28.42 -25.05
N LEU A 12 -23.92 27.19 -25.33
CA LEU A 12 -23.92 26.11 -24.35
C LEU A 12 -22.50 25.77 -23.89
N ALA A 13 -21.52 25.68 -24.80
CA ALA A 13 -20.13 25.43 -24.44
C ALA A 13 -19.57 26.52 -23.51
N GLY A 14 -19.78 27.79 -23.84
CA GLY A 14 -19.31 28.91 -23.01
C GLY A 14 -19.98 28.96 -21.64
N VAL A 15 -21.30 28.74 -21.57
CA VAL A 15 -22.02 28.70 -20.29
C VAL A 15 -21.57 27.51 -19.44
N SER A 16 -21.39 26.32 -20.01
CA SER A 16 -20.83 25.17 -19.30
C SER A 16 -19.39 25.41 -18.82
N GLY A 17 -18.56 26.12 -19.60
CA GLY A 17 -17.22 26.56 -19.16
C GLY A 17 -17.27 27.51 -17.97
N LEU A 18 -18.16 28.50 -18.00
CA LEU A 18 -18.34 29.43 -16.88
C LEU A 18 -18.82 28.69 -15.61
N LEU A 19 -19.79 27.78 -15.77
CA LEU A 19 -20.29 26.97 -14.66
C LEU A 19 -19.23 26.03 -14.10
N LEU A 20 -18.36 25.45 -14.95
CA LEU A 20 -17.23 24.63 -14.49
C LEU A 20 -16.29 25.46 -13.61
N LEU A 21 -15.93 26.67 -14.05
CA LEU A 21 -15.09 27.59 -13.28
C LEU A 21 -15.70 27.92 -11.91
N VAL A 22 -17.01 28.17 -11.84
CA VAL A 22 -17.70 28.38 -10.56
C VAL A 22 -17.73 27.09 -9.73
N ALA A 23 -18.00 25.95 -10.34
CA ALA A 23 -18.07 24.65 -9.68
C ALA A 23 -16.72 24.24 -9.06
N MET A 24 -15.59 24.67 -9.63
CA MET A 24 -14.26 24.42 -9.06
C MET A 24 -14.06 25.03 -7.66
N PHE A 25 -14.81 26.07 -7.29
CA PHE A 25 -14.78 26.68 -5.96
C PHE A 25 -15.84 26.13 -4.99
N LEU A 26 -16.68 25.19 -5.45
CA LEU A 26 -17.59 24.48 -4.55
C LEU A 26 -16.82 23.43 -3.75
N PRO A 27 -17.36 22.91 -2.64
CA PRO A 27 -16.86 21.69 -2.03
C PRO A 27 -16.95 20.49 -2.99
N TRP A 28 -15.82 19.84 -3.27
CA TRP A 28 -15.74 18.60 -4.04
C TRP A 28 -15.63 17.38 -3.15
N PHE A 29 -14.87 17.53 -2.06
CA PHE A 29 -14.68 16.51 -1.06
C PHE A 29 -14.83 17.13 0.32
N GLY A 30 -15.23 16.33 1.29
CA GLY A 30 -15.30 16.78 2.67
C GLY A 30 -15.27 15.60 3.62
N LEU A 31 -14.83 15.86 4.84
CA LEU A 31 -14.86 14.88 5.90
C LEU A 31 -16.26 14.91 6.53
N ASP A 32 -17.08 13.91 6.22
CA ASP A 32 -18.33 13.69 6.93
C ASP A 32 -18.08 12.73 8.10
N GLY A 33 -17.58 13.27 9.21
CA GLY A 33 -17.37 12.53 10.44
C GLY A 33 -18.46 12.83 11.45
N ARG A 34 -19.27 11.83 11.81
CA ARG A 34 -20.00 11.86 13.08
C ARG A 34 -19.14 11.13 14.10
N ALA A 35 -18.33 11.88 14.83
CA ALA A 35 -17.53 11.31 15.92
C ALA A 35 -18.35 11.35 17.20
N ARG A 36 -18.61 10.20 17.81
CA ARG A 36 -19.30 10.16 19.11
C ARG A 36 -18.24 10.28 20.20
N VAL A 37 -18.32 11.32 21.03
CA VAL A 37 -17.32 11.50 22.09
C VAL A 37 -17.45 10.36 23.10
N PRO A 38 -16.39 9.54 23.27
CA PRO A 38 -16.42 8.43 24.21
C PRO A 38 -16.82 8.91 25.61
N GLY A 39 -17.77 8.22 26.24
CA GLY A 39 -18.26 8.53 27.60
C GLY A 39 -19.38 9.57 27.71
N SER A 40 -19.63 10.40 26.69
CA SER A 40 -20.70 11.41 26.74
C SER A 40 -21.99 10.99 26.02
N GLY A 41 -21.92 9.99 25.14
CA GLY A 41 -23.01 9.62 24.23
C GLY A 41 -23.34 10.68 23.16
N GLN A 42 -22.70 11.85 23.22
CA GLN A 42 -22.90 12.97 22.32
C GLN A 42 -22.21 12.68 20.98
N VAL A 43 -22.99 12.73 19.90
CA VAL A 43 -22.46 12.72 18.54
C VAL A 43 -22.01 14.14 18.23
N ILE A 44 -20.71 14.38 18.19
CA ILE A 44 -20.16 15.61 17.65
C ILE A 44 -20.06 15.42 16.14
N THR A 45 -20.72 16.30 15.41
CA THR A 45 -20.48 16.42 13.98
C THR A 45 -19.13 17.11 13.86
N VAL A 46 -18.09 16.37 13.47
CA VAL A 46 -16.80 16.96 13.14
C VAL A 46 -17.02 17.58 11.77
N GLU A 47 -17.23 18.88 11.73
CA GLU A 47 -17.13 19.66 10.50
C GLU A 47 -15.66 19.69 10.08
N GLY A 48 -15.19 18.59 9.50
CA GLY A 48 -13.88 18.58 8.87
C GLY A 48 -13.91 19.43 7.61
N GLY A 49 -12.78 20.05 7.29
CA GLY A 49 -12.65 20.96 6.15
C GLY A 49 -13.23 20.37 4.87
N ASN A 50 -13.94 21.20 4.11
CA ASN A 50 -14.30 20.88 2.74
C ASN A 50 -13.12 21.25 1.85
N LEU A 51 -12.74 20.35 0.94
CA LEU A 51 -11.77 20.65 -0.10
C LEU A 51 -12.51 21.03 -1.38
N ASP A 52 -12.14 22.18 -1.95
CA ASP A 52 -12.55 22.56 -3.31
C ASP A 52 -11.70 21.84 -4.38
N ALA A 53 -11.92 22.14 -5.67
CA ALA A 53 -11.16 21.49 -6.73
C ALA A 53 -9.66 21.83 -6.69
N TRP A 54 -9.29 23.06 -6.30
CA TRP A 54 -7.91 23.52 -6.26
C TRP A 54 -7.12 22.81 -5.14
N GLU A 55 -7.77 22.58 -4.02
CA GLU A 55 -7.17 21.90 -2.87
C GLU A 55 -7.10 20.37 -3.08
N ALA A 56 -8.12 19.79 -3.71
CA ALA A 56 -8.26 18.34 -3.84
C ALA A 56 -7.35 17.71 -4.91
N PHE A 57 -7.01 18.45 -5.96
CA PHE A 57 -6.58 17.86 -7.22
C PHE A 57 -5.12 18.07 -7.60
N GLY A 58 -4.44 19.06 -7.02
CA GLY A 58 -3.11 19.46 -7.49
C GLY A 58 -3.14 19.68 -9.00
N ALA A 59 -2.19 19.13 -9.76
CA ALA A 59 -2.08 19.37 -11.21
C ALA A 59 -3.35 19.14 -12.07
N ILE A 60 -4.32 18.35 -11.61
CA ILE A 60 -5.59 18.13 -12.32
C ILE A 60 -6.42 19.43 -12.39
N ASP A 61 -6.37 20.31 -11.38
CA ASP A 61 -7.13 21.57 -11.35
C ASP A 61 -6.83 22.48 -12.56
N PHE A 62 -5.58 22.55 -13.02
CA PHE A 62 -5.15 23.31 -14.18
C PHE A 62 -5.75 22.76 -15.47
N VAL A 63 -5.96 21.44 -15.55
CA VAL A 63 -6.62 20.82 -16.71
C VAL A 63 -8.10 21.19 -16.76
N LEU A 64 -8.79 21.21 -15.60
CA LEU A 64 -10.17 21.67 -15.52
C LEU A 64 -10.29 23.17 -15.87
N ALA A 65 -9.40 24.00 -15.31
CA ALA A 65 -9.37 25.43 -15.60
C ALA A 65 -9.10 25.69 -17.08
N LEU A 66 -8.15 24.97 -17.69
CA LEU A 66 -7.87 25.08 -19.13
C LEU A 66 -9.09 24.68 -19.97
N ALA A 67 -9.78 23.58 -19.63
CA ALA A 67 -10.99 23.17 -20.33
C ALA A 67 -12.10 24.24 -20.24
N ALA A 68 -12.30 24.83 -19.06
CA ALA A 68 -13.24 25.92 -18.85
C ALA A 68 -12.89 27.17 -19.68
N LEU A 69 -11.62 27.59 -19.67
CA LEU A 69 -11.13 28.75 -20.41
C LEU A 69 -11.25 28.57 -21.92
N LEU A 70 -10.93 27.39 -22.44
CA LEU A 70 -11.10 27.07 -23.87
C LEU A 70 -12.57 27.15 -24.29
N ALA A 71 -13.49 26.65 -23.46
CA ALA A 71 -14.93 26.73 -23.75
C ALA A 71 -15.44 28.19 -23.74
N ILE A 72 -14.98 29.01 -22.79
CA ILE A 72 -15.28 30.44 -22.76
C ILE A 72 -14.69 31.15 -23.98
N ALA A 73 -13.47 30.80 -24.39
CA ALA A 73 -12.85 31.36 -25.59
C ALA A 73 -13.67 31.06 -26.85
N VAL A 74 -14.25 29.86 -26.98
CA VAL A 74 -15.18 29.54 -28.09
C VAL A 74 -16.35 30.54 -28.13
N LEU A 75 -16.96 30.86 -26.99
CA LEU A 75 -18.06 31.82 -26.91
C LEU A 75 -17.63 33.26 -27.17
N VAL A 76 -16.49 33.70 -26.62
CA VAL A 76 -16.00 35.07 -26.83
C VAL A 76 -15.64 35.28 -28.31
N VAL A 77 -14.95 34.32 -28.92
CA VAL A 77 -14.60 34.39 -30.34
C VAL A 77 -15.86 34.34 -31.20
N SER A 78 -16.88 33.57 -30.83
CA SER A 78 -18.13 33.45 -31.60
C SER A 78 -18.98 34.73 -31.61
N LEU A 79 -18.87 35.56 -30.57
CA LEU A 79 -19.47 36.89 -30.52
C LEU A 79 -18.84 37.86 -31.53
N MET A 80 -17.58 37.64 -31.91
CA MET A 80 -16.80 38.51 -32.80
C MET A 80 -16.68 37.95 -34.22
N SER A 81 -16.58 36.64 -34.37
CA SER A 81 -16.23 35.93 -35.61
C SER A 81 -16.68 34.47 -35.55
N THR A 82 -16.37 33.63 -36.53
CA THR A 82 -16.59 32.19 -36.41
C THR A 82 -15.38 31.55 -35.71
N PRO A 83 -15.57 30.78 -34.62
CA PRO A 83 -14.45 30.17 -33.90
C PRO A 83 -13.68 29.21 -34.83
N PRO A 84 -12.34 29.25 -34.83
CA PRO A 84 -11.54 28.32 -35.60
C PRO A 84 -11.85 26.87 -35.19
N PRO A 85 -11.91 25.91 -36.14
CA PRO A 85 -12.18 24.50 -35.80
C PRO A 85 -11.21 23.93 -34.77
N GLY A 86 -9.92 24.33 -34.83
CA GLY A 86 -8.91 23.91 -33.87
C GLY A 86 -9.21 24.32 -32.43
N LEU A 87 -9.86 25.47 -32.22
CA LEU A 87 -10.28 25.92 -30.89
C LEU A 87 -11.41 25.05 -30.33
N ALA A 88 -12.40 24.73 -31.17
CA ALA A 88 -13.49 23.83 -30.78
C ALA A 88 -12.97 22.41 -30.46
N PHE A 89 -12.08 21.86 -31.30
CA PHE A 89 -11.43 20.56 -31.03
C PHE A 89 -10.60 20.57 -29.75
N ALA A 90 -9.82 21.63 -29.51
CA ALA A 90 -9.05 21.77 -28.27
C ALA A 90 -9.96 21.81 -27.04
N ALA A 91 -11.07 22.56 -27.10
CA ALA A 91 -12.06 22.61 -26.02
C ALA A 91 -12.69 21.23 -25.76
N THR A 92 -13.12 20.51 -26.82
CA THR A 92 -13.67 19.14 -26.68
C THR A 92 -12.65 18.18 -26.08
N GLY A 93 -11.42 18.16 -26.58
CA GLY A 93 -10.36 17.27 -26.10
C GLY A 93 -9.99 17.54 -24.63
N ALA A 94 -9.82 18.81 -24.26
CA ALA A 94 -9.54 19.20 -22.89
C ALA A 94 -10.69 18.84 -21.94
N ALA A 95 -11.95 19.06 -22.35
CA ALA A 95 -13.11 18.72 -21.54
C ALA A 95 -13.30 17.20 -21.36
N ALA A 96 -13.05 16.40 -22.41
CA ALA A 96 -13.09 14.95 -22.31
C ALA A 96 -12.01 14.41 -21.36
N LEU A 97 -10.78 14.94 -21.45
CA LEU A 97 -9.71 14.59 -20.52
C LEU A 97 -10.07 15.01 -19.08
N ALA A 98 -10.58 16.22 -18.89
CA ALA A 98 -11.02 16.70 -17.58
C ALA A 98 -12.13 15.79 -16.99
N ALA A 99 -13.12 15.38 -17.78
CA ALA A 99 -14.17 14.46 -17.34
C ALA A 99 -13.59 13.11 -16.85
N LEU A 100 -12.62 12.53 -17.58
CA LEU A 100 -11.94 11.30 -17.16
C LEU A 100 -11.18 11.48 -15.84
N LEU A 101 -10.47 12.60 -15.68
CA LEU A 101 -9.73 12.91 -14.45
C LEU A 101 -10.67 13.12 -13.25
N ILE A 102 -11.84 13.73 -13.46
CA ILE A 102 -12.87 13.85 -12.42
C ILE A 102 -13.38 12.46 -12.02
N VAL A 103 -13.70 11.57 -12.98
CA VAL A 103 -14.15 10.21 -12.69
C VAL A 103 -13.09 9.43 -11.91
N TYR A 104 -11.83 9.51 -12.34
CA TYR A 104 -10.70 8.91 -11.61
C TYR A 104 -10.69 9.37 -10.15
N ARG A 105 -10.84 10.68 -9.90
CA ARG A 105 -10.83 11.23 -8.54
C ARG A 105 -12.08 10.97 -7.71
N VAL A 106 -13.24 10.75 -8.34
CA VAL A 106 -14.44 10.31 -7.62
C VAL A 106 -14.26 8.89 -7.08
N ILE A 107 -13.58 8.03 -7.85
CA ILE A 107 -13.22 6.66 -7.46
C ILE A 107 -12.12 6.70 -6.39
N ASP A 108 -11.04 7.44 -6.66
CA ASP A 108 -9.84 7.58 -5.84
C ASP A 108 -9.79 8.98 -5.20
N ALA A 109 -10.56 9.14 -4.12
CA ALA A 109 -10.69 10.42 -3.42
C ALA A 109 -9.35 10.83 -2.76
N PRO A 110 -9.04 12.12 -2.68
CA PRO A 110 -7.81 12.57 -2.02
C PRO A 110 -7.84 12.27 -0.52
N ASP A 111 -6.65 12.01 0.02
CA ASP A 111 -6.42 11.97 1.47
C ASP A 111 -6.49 13.41 2.02
N ILE A 112 -7.38 13.65 3.00
CA ILE A 112 -7.49 14.95 3.68
C ILE A 112 -6.69 14.84 4.98
N PRO A 113 -5.54 15.54 5.11
CA PRO A 113 -4.79 15.55 6.36
C PRO A 113 -5.60 16.30 7.43
N VAL A 114 -5.78 15.69 8.60
CA VAL A 114 -6.39 16.34 9.76
C VAL A 114 -5.28 16.59 10.77
N GLU A 115 -4.89 17.86 10.93
CA GLU A 115 -4.04 18.29 12.04
C GLU A 115 -4.82 17.99 13.34
N ASP A 116 -4.25 17.16 14.21
CA ASP A 116 -4.78 16.79 15.55
C ASP A 116 -5.88 15.72 15.66
N ALA A 117 -6.29 15.05 14.57
CA ALA A 117 -7.12 13.85 14.74
C ALA A 117 -6.23 12.62 14.99
N GLY A 118 -6.09 12.23 16.25
CA GLY A 118 -5.50 10.94 16.60
C GLY A 118 -6.14 9.81 15.80
N ASP A 119 -5.29 8.95 15.21
CA ASP A 119 -5.45 7.68 14.47
C ASP A 119 -6.78 7.22 13.82
N THR A 120 -7.81 8.05 13.79
CA THR A 120 -9.14 7.71 13.29
C THR A 120 -9.17 7.79 11.76
N ALA A 121 -9.76 6.76 11.15
CA ALA A 121 -9.93 6.68 9.70
C ALA A 121 -11.22 7.39 9.30
N TYR A 122 -11.09 8.61 8.79
CA TYR A 122 -12.21 9.32 8.17
C TYR A 122 -12.37 8.88 6.72
N GLU A 123 -13.61 8.63 6.31
CA GLU A 123 -13.94 8.49 4.90
C GLU A 123 -14.12 9.88 4.28
N THR A 124 -13.34 10.17 3.25
CA THR A 124 -13.54 11.37 2.43
C THR A 124 -14.85 11.24 1.64
N GLY A 125 -15.87 11.98 2.07
CA GLY A 125 -17.17 12.06 1.41
C GLY A 125 -17.07 12.81 0.08
N ARG A 126 -17.79 12.32 -0.93
CA ARG A 126 -17.93 13.01 -2.23
C ARG A 126 -19.05 14.04 -2.12
N ARG A 127 -18.75 15.29 -2.45
CA ARG A 127 -19.71 16.40 -2.42
C ARG A 127 -20.30 16.67 -3.80
N LEU A 128 -21.35 17.48 -3.83
CA LEU A 128 -22.05 17.84 -5.07
C LEU A 128 -21.13 18.55 -6.08
N GLY A 129 -20.08 19.27 -5.63
CA GLY A 129 -19.14 19.96 -6.52
C GLY A 129 -18.51 19.04 -7.57
N ALA A 130 -18.13 17.82 -7.18
CA ALA A 130 -17.53 16.86 -8.11
C ALA A 130 -18.49 16.41 -9.22
N PHE A 131 -19.76 16.19 -8.88
CA PHE A 131 -20.79 15.81 -9.86
C PHE A 131 -21.16 16.98 -10.76
N PHE A 132 -21.23 18.21 -10.23
CA PHE A 132 -21.42 19.41 -11.04
C PHE A 132 -20.27 19.64 -12.02
N GLY A 133 -19.01 19.46 -11.58
CA GLY A 133 -17.85 19.52 -12.45
C GLY A 133 -17.91 18.49 -13.59
N LEU A 134 -18.34 17.27 -13.29
CA LEU A 134 -18.53 16.21 -14.30
C LEU A 134 -19.61 16.56 -15.32
N LEU A 135 -20.75 17.10 -14.87
CA LEU A 135 -21.82 17.56 -15.76
C LEU A 135 -21.37 18.72 -16.64
N CYS A 136 -20.61 19.68 -16.09
CA CYS A 136 -20.11 20.82 -16.86
C CYS A 136 -19.10 20.39 -17.92
N THR A 137 -18.15 19.50 -17.59
CA THR A 137 -17.18 18.97 -18.56
C THR A 137 -17.86 18.15 -19.67
N ALA A 138 -18.87 17.34 -19.34
CA ALA A 138 -19.70 16.66 -20.34
C ALA A 138 -20.46 17.66 -21.25
N GLY A 139 -21.01 18.72 -20.67
CA GLY A 139 -21.66 19.81 -21.40
C GLY A 139 -20.73 20.52 -22.38
N ILE A 140 -19.50 20.85 -21.96
CA ILE A 140 -18.48 21.45 -22.85
C ILE A 140 -18.14 20.50 -23.99
N ALA A 141 -17.84 19.23 -23.70
CA ALA A 141 -17.42 18.26 -24.71
C ALA A 141 -18.50 18.06 -25.78
N TRP A 142 -19.76 17.92 -25.36
CA TRP A 142 -20.91 17.79 -26.25
C TRP A 142 -21.16 19.06 -27.08
N ALA A 143 -21.21 20.22 -26.43
CA ALA A 143 -21.58 21.48 -27.07
C ALA A 143 -20.51 22.01 -28.02
N ALA A 144 -19.22 21.88 -27.66
CA ALA A 144 -18.11 22.24 -28.54
C ALA A 144 -18.05 21.35 -29.78
N ASN A 145 -18.42 20.07 -29.66
CA ASN A 145 -18.53 19.17 -30.80
C ASN A 145 -19.68 19.57 -31.74
N LEU A 146 -20.81 20.07 -31.22
CA LEU A 146 -21.89 20.64 -32.03
C LEU A 146 -21.52 21.97 -32.69
N ALA A 147 -20.62 22.74 -32.07
CA ALA A 147 -20.13 24.01 -32.62
C ALA A 147 -19.04 23.82 -33.68
N ALA A 148 -18.39 22.65 -33.71
CA ALA A 148 -17.38 22.34 -34.72
C ALA A 148 -18.06 22.32 -36.10
N PRO A 149 -17.59 23.11 -37.08
CA PRO A 149 -18.11 23.03 -38.43
C PRO A 149 -17.89 21.59 -38.93
N ALA A 150 -18.93 20.99 -39.51
CA ALA A 150 -18.86 19.66 -40.08
C ALA A 150 -17.59 19.58 -40.94
N ALA A 151 -16.65 18.74 -40.53
CA ALA A 151 -15.37 18.60 -41.19
C ALA A 151 -15.66 18.26 -42.65
N THR A 152 -15.48 19.24 -43.53
CA THR A 152 -15.59 19.02 -44.96
C THR A 152 -14.47 18.05 -45.28
N ALA A 153 -14.84 16.80 -45.59
CA ALA A 153 -13.90 15.71 -45.79
C ALA A 153 -12.73 16.22 -46.65
N PRO A 154 -11.48 16.15 -46.17
CA PRO A 154 -10.37 16.73 -46.90
C PRO A 154 -10.29 16.04 -48.26
N ALA A 155 -10.39 16.84 -49.33
CA ALA A 155 -10.01 16.38 -50.65
C ALA A 155 -8.61 15.79 -50.55
N SER A 156 -8.45 14.56 -51.01
CA SER A 156 -7.23 13.76 -50.97
C SER A 156 -6.10 14.48 -51.71
N VAL A 157 -5.36 15.33 -51.00
CA VAL A 157 -4.13 15.94 -51.52
C VAL A 157 -3.01 14.90 -51.40
N LEU A 158 -2.68 14.32 -52.55
CA LEU A 158 -1.50 13.50 -52.77
C LEU A 158 -0.24 14.20 -52.24
N ARG A 159 0.45 13.49 -51.34
CA ARG A 159 1.79 13.79 -50.81
C ARG A 159 2.78 14.19 -51.91
N ARG A 160 3.63 15.16 -51.60
CA ARG A 160 4.98 15.30 -52.18
C ARG A 160 6.01 15.45 -51.04
N PRO A 161 6.96 14.51 -50.85
CA PRO A 161 8.18 14.76 -50.09
C PRO A 161 9.16 15.52 -51.01
N PRO A 162 9.98 16.48 -50.54
CA PRO A 162 11.18 16.14 -49.74
C PRO A 162 11.73 17.28 -48.85
N GLY A 163 12.82 17.01 -48.11
CA GLY A 163 13.76 18.05 -47.68
C GLY A 163 14.47 17.81 -46.35
N LYS A 164 15.68 17.26 -46.41
CA LYS A 164 16.63 17.03 -45.30
C LYS A 164 17.63 18.18 -45.23
N ALA A 165 17.88 18.77 -44.05
CA ALA A 165 19.10 19.56 -43.72
C ALA A 165 19.13 19.93 -42.21
N PRO A 166 20.29 20.34 -41.62
CA PRO A 166 20.79 19.79 -40.36
C PRO A 166 20.81 20.73 -39.12
N GLU A 167 21.15 20.10 -38.00
CA GLU A 167 21.49 20.56 -36.63
C GLU A 167 22.45 21.77 -36.55
N PRO A 168 22.43 22.57 -35.45
CA PRO A 168 23.44 22.32 -34.39
C PRO A 168 23.01 22.62 -32.93
N ALA A 169 23.74 22.00 -32.01
CA ALA A 169 23.67 22.10 -30.54
C ALA A 169 24.27 23.39 -29.94
N PRO A 170 23.95 23.70 -28.67
CA PRO A 170 24.97 24.20 -27.72
C PRO A 170 24.85 23.51 -26.33
N SER A 171 25.92 22.95 -25.79
CA SER A 171 26.98 23.58 -24.96
C SER A 171 26.74 23.39 -23.45
N ALA A 172 27.53 22.51 -22.85
CA ALA A 172 27.53 22.15 -21.43
C ALA A 172 28.17 23.23 -20.55
N ALA A 173 27.64 23.42 -19.35
CA ALA A 173 28.21 24.26 -18.28
C ALA A 173 28.98 23.39 -17.25
N PRO A 174 30.03 23.93 -16.59
CA PRO A 174 30.88 23.17 -15.67
C PRO A 174 30.24 22.96 -14.28
N ARG A 175 30.42 21.76 -13.74
CA ARG A 175 30.06 21.37 -12.36
C ARG A 175 30.99 22.04 -11.34
N ARG A 176 30.37 22.63 -10.31
CA ARG A 176 31.00 23.21 -9.12
C ARG A 176 31.34 22.11 -8.11
N ALA A 177 32.59 22.04 -7.67
CA ALA A 177 33.04 21.16 -6.60
C ALA A 177 32.46 21.58 -5.25
N LEU A 178 31.93 20.62 -4.49
CA LEU A 178 31.45 20.79 -3.12
C LEU A 178 32.40 20.07 -2.15
N HIS A 179 32.64 20.76 -1.03
CA HIS A 179 33.58 20.45 0.02
C HIS A 179 33.35 19.09 0.70
N THR A 180 34.44 18.34 0.91
CA THR A 180 34.52 17.16 1.76
C THR A 180 34.51 17.54 3.24
N ALA A 181 33.55 16.97 3.98
CA ALA A 181 33.54 16.94 5.44
C ALA A 181 34.44 15.80 5.98
N PRO A 182 34.96 15.90 7.23
CA PRO A 182 35.82 14.88 7.82
C PRO A 182 35.06 13.59 8.18
N ALA A 183 35.73 12.46 7.96
CA ALA A 183 35.20 11.11 8.14
C ALA A 183 35.08 10.68 9.63
N PRO A 184 34.02 9.99 10.03
CA PRO A 184 33.96 9.26 11.30
C PRO A 184 34.81 7.98 11.26
N ALA A 185 35.18 7.50 12.45
CA ALA A 185 36.12 6.41 12.69
C ALA A 185 35.80 5.12 11.91
N ALA A 186 36.86 4.49 11.38
CA ALA A 186 36.79 3.32 10.53
C ALA A 186 36.26 2.07 11.26
N TYR A 187 35.09 1.60 10.84
CA TYR A 187 34.73 0.19 10.93
C TYR A 187 35.72 -0.61 10.07
N ALA A 188 36.19 -1.76 10.58
CA ALA A 188 37.09 -2.65 9.85
C ALA A 188 36.47 -3.01 8.48
N ALA A 189 37.23 -2.78 7.41
CA ALA A 189 36.75 -3.01 6.05
C ALA A 189 36.40 -4.50 5.85
N PRO A 190 35.21 -4.82 5.33
CA PRO A 190 34.83 -6.19 5.03
C PRO A 190 35.76 -6.76 3.93
N ALA A 191 36.09 -8.05 4.06
CA ALA A 191 36.92 -8.76 3.10
C ALA A 191 36.31 -8.69 1.68
N THR A 192 37.17 -8.57 0.67
CA THR A 192 36.77 -8.50 -0.74
C THR A 192 35.88 -9.71 -1.11
N PRO A 193 34.67 -9.50 -1.63
CA PRO A 193 33.77 -10.61 -1.94
C PRO A 193 34.37 -11.47 -3.05
N SER A 194 34.61 -12.74 -2.73
CA SER A 194 35.03 -13.76 -3.70
C SER A 194 33.94 -13.90 -4.75
N GLN A 195 34.31 -13.83 -6.04
CA GLN A 195 33.39 -14.00 -7.17
C GLN A 195 32.74 -15.39 -7.11
N ARG A 196 31.52 -15.45 -6.59
CA ARG A 196 30.70 -16.66 -6.57
C ARG A 196 30.02 -16.77 -7.94
N PRO A 197 30.03 -17.93 -8.61
CA PRO A 197 29.29 -18.11 -9.86
C PRO A 197 27.80 -17.79 -9.66
N ALA A 198 27.19 -17.11 -10.62
CA ALA A 198 25.79 -16.70 -10.56
C ALA A 198 24.89 -17.91 -10.34
N ALA A 199 24.19 -17.94 -9.20
CA ALA A 199 23.22 -18.98 -8.90
C ALA A 199 22.09 -18.91 -9.94
N ALA A 200 21.53 -20.08 -10.30
CA ALA A 200 20.31 -20.11 -11.11
C ALA A 200 19.20 -19.32 -10.39
N PRO A 201 18.36 -18.56 -11.12
CA PRO A 201 17.32 -17.76 -10.50
C PRO A 201 16.44 -18.65 -9.62
N GLY A 202 16.33 -18.28 -8.34
CA GLY A 202 15.50 -18.99 -7.39
C GLY A 202 14.02 -18.96 -7.80
N PRO A 203 13.17 -19.81 -7.18
CA PRO A 203 11.76 -19.93 -7.54
C PRO A 203 10.98 -18.61 -7.40
N LEU A 204 11.39 -17.73 -6.49
CA LEU A 204 10.82 -16.38 -6.32
C LEU A 204 11.08 -15.47 -7.53
N GLY A 205 12.19 -15.66 -8.26
CA GLY A 205 12.58 -14.79 -9.37
C GLY A 205 11.61 -14.83 -10.56
N GLY A 206 10.78 -15.88 -10.67
CA GLY A 206 9.75 -16.00 -11.70
C GLY A 206 8.46 -15.23 -11.41
N TRP A 207 8.27 -14.75 -10.18
CA TRP A 207 7.01 -14.17 -9.72
C TRP A 207 7.10 -12.65 -9.54
N SER A 208 6.65 -11.92 -10.56
CA SER A 208 6.44 -10.48 -10.44
C SER A 208 5.15 -10.18 -9.66
N ARG A 209 5.08 -9.01 -9.00
CA ARG A 209 3.87 -8.60 -8.28
C ARG A 209 2.61 -8.59 -9.17
N PRO A 210 2.63 -8.03 -10.40
CA PRO A 210 1.48 -8.11 -11.29
C PRO A 210 1.06 -9.55 -11.65
N ALA A 211 2.01 -10.49 -11.75
CA ALA A 211 1.70 -11.89 -12.00
C ALA A 211 0.98 -12.53 -10.79
N ILE A 212 1.47 -12.29 -9.57
CA ILE A 212 0.81 -12.76 -8.34
C ILE A 212 -0.61 -12.16 -8.24
N GLU A 213 -0.77 -10.87 -8.52
CA GLU A 213 -2.08 -10.22 -8.49
C GLU A 213 -3.03 -10.75 -9.56
N ALA A 214 -2.53 -11.08 -10.76
CA ALA A 214 -3.33 -11.65 -11.84
C ALA A 214 -3.94 -13.00 -11.44
N GLU A 215 -3.19 -13.85 -10.75
CA GLU A 215 -3.67 -15.12 -10.21
C GLU A 215 -4.64 -14.90 -9.04
N CYS A 216 -4.21 -14.19 -7.99
CA CYS A 216 -4.90 -14.22 -6.70
C CYS A 216 -6.05 -13.21 -6.55
N GLN A 217 -6.04 -12.08 -7.26
CA GLN A 217 -6.85 -10.91 -6.86
C GLN A 217 -8.35 -11.17 -6.92
N ALA A 218 -8.82 -11.95 -7.90
CA ALA A 218 -10.23 -12.27 -8.04
C ALA A 218 -10.73 -13.17 -6.89
N ALA A 219 -9.95 -14.19 -6.53
CA ALA A 219 -10.25 -15.08 -5.40
C ALA A 219 -10.16 -14.32 -4.07
N TRP A 220 -9.12 -13.50 -3.89
CA TRP A 220 -8.94 -12.71 -2.68
C TRP A 220 -10.12 -11.76 -2.44
N ARG A 221 -10.64 -11.08 -3.47
CA ARG A 221 -11.83 -10.22 -3.32
C ARG A 221 -13.06 -10.99 -2.84
N ARG A 222 -13.22 -12.27 -3.24
CA ARG A 222 -14.31 -13.13 -2.74
C ARG A 222 -14.05 -13.49 -1.28
N HIS A 223 -12.83 -13.87 -0.94
CA HIS A 223 -12.39 -14.16 0.42
C HIS A 223 -12.63 -12.95 1.35
N ASP A 224 -12.14 -11.75 0.99
CA ASP A 224 -12.26 -10.53 1.79
C ASP A 224 -13.72 -10.10 2.06
N ARG A 225 -14.62 -10.34 1.09
CA ARG A 225 -16.07 -10.12 1.27
C ARG A 225 -16.67 -11.09 2.27
N ARG A 226 -16.32 -12.39 2.20
CA ARG A 226 -16.78 -13.38 3.19
C ARG A 226 -16.28 -13.04 4.58
N LEU A 227 -15.01 -12.67 4.69
CA LEU A 227 -14.39 -12.27 5.94
C LEU A 227 -15.05 -11.00 6.51
N GLY A 228 -15.34 -10.01 5.67
CA GLY A 228 -16.08 -8.80 6.07
C GLY A 228 -17.51 -9.09 6.55
N ALA A 229 -18.23 -9.97 5.85
CA ALA A 229 -19.58 -10.39 6.25
C ALA A 229 -19.57 -11.14 7.60
N ARG A 230 -18.56 -11.99 7.84
CA ARG A 230 -18.37 -12.67 9.13
C ARG A 230 -18.22 -11.66 10.26
N TYR A 231 -17.30 -10.70 10.14
CA TYR A 231 -17.08 -9.72 11.19
C TYR A 231 -18.28 -8.80 11.41
N ALA A 232 -18.97 -8.40 10.34
CA ALA A 232 -20.19 -7.62 10.48
C ALA A 232 -21.26 -8.37 11.29
N ARG A 233 -21.44 -9.67 11.03
CA ARG A 233 -22.37 -10.51 11.80
C ARG A 233 -21.92 -10.67 13.26
N TYR A 234 -20.64 -10.95 13.50
CA TYR A 234 -20.10 -11.07 14.86
C TYR A 234 -20.40 -9.80 15.68
N PHE A 235 -20.09 -8.62 15.17
CA PHE A 235 -20.37 -7.37 15.90
C PHE A 235 -21.85 -6.98 15.95
N GLU A 236 -22.71 -7.55 15.09
CA GLU A 236 -24.17 -7.43 15.20
C GLU A 236 -24.72 -8.31 16.34
N GLU A 237 -24.14 -9.50 16.53
CA GLU A 237 -24.48 -10.44 17.60
C GLU A 237 -23.90 -10.01 18.97
N HIS A 238 -22.80 -9.23 18.95
CA HIS A 238 -22.09 -8.70 20.13
C HIS A 238 -22.07 -7.17 20.14
N PRO A 239 -23.23 -6.49 20.29
CA PRO A 239 -23.34 -5.02 20.18
C PRO A 239 -22.63 -4.27 21.30
N GLU A 240 -22.25 -4.93 22.39
CA GLU A 240 -21.40 -4.36 23.42
C GLU A 240 -19.94 -4.23 22.97
N LEU A 241 -19.48 -4.99 21.97
CA LEU A 241 -18.09 -4.95 21.50
C LEU A 241 -17.88 -3.99 20.33
N VAL A 242 -18.94 -3.61 19.60
CA VAL A 242 -18.84 -2.87 18.34
C VAL A 242 -18.43 -1.41 18.50
N GLY A 243 -17.47 -0.97 17.69
CA GLY A 243 -17.01 0.41 17.59
C GLY A 243 -17.80 1.23 16.57
N GLU A 244 -17.15 2.28 16.04
CA GLU A 244 -17.78 3.16 15.04
C GLU A 244 -18.08 2.42 13.72
N GLN A 245 -17.21 1.49 13.35
CA GLN A 245 -17.39 0.66 12.16
C GLN A 245 -18.03 -0.66 12.54
N ARG A 246 -19.01 -1.11 11.73
CA ARG A 246 -19.73 -2.38 11.94
C ARG A 246 -18.85 -3.64 11.97
N SER A 247 -17.59 -3.53 11.57
CA SER A 247 -16.63 -4.64 11.52
C SER A 247 -15.39 -4.36 12.38
N ALA A 248 -15.49 -3.45 13.35
CA ALA A 248 -14.41 -3.10 14.26
C ALA A 248 -14.90 -3.09 15.71
N ALA A 249 -13.99 -3.41 16.62
CA ALA A 249 -14.22 -3.29 18.05
C ALA A 249 -14.21 -1.82 18.48
N ARG A 250 -14.86 -1.52 19.61
CA ARG A 250 -14.90 -0.16 20.19
C ARG A 250 -13.60 0.28 20.84
N ASP A 251 -12.81 -0.67 21.33
CA ASP A 251 -11.56 -0.48 22.04
C ASP A 251 -10.72 -1.77 21.98
N LEU A 252 -9.47 -1.71 22.45
CA LEU A 252 -8.55 -2.85 22.43
C LEU A 252 -9.05 -4.02 23.30
N ALA A 253 -9.69 -3.74 24.44
CA ALA A 253 -10.23 -4.78 25.31
C ALA A 253 -11.34 -5.59 24.60
N ALA A 254 -12.23 -4.91 23.86
CA ALA A 254 -13.24 -5.54 23.03
C ALA A 254 -12.67 -6.21 21.77
N ALA A 255 -11.46 -5.83 21.35
CA ALA A 255 -10.78 -6.42 20.21
C ALA A 255 -10.10 -7.75 20.57
N LEU A 256 -9.77 -7.99 21.83
CA LEU A 256 -9.06 -9.16 22.36
C LEU A 256 -10.00 -10.24 22.93
N PRO A 257 -9.49 -11.44 23.25
CA PRO A 257 -10.26 -12.46 23.96
C PRO A 257 -10.81 -11.96 25.30
N PRO A 258 -12.03 -12.36 25.72
CA PRO A 258 -12.56 -12.01 27.04
C PRO A 258 -11.61 -12.45 28.18
N GLY A 259 -11.37 -11.55 29.14
CA GLY A 259 -10.46 -11.80 30.27
C GLY A 259 -8.97 -11.58 29.97
N TRP A 260 -8.62 -11.17 28.75
CA TRP A 260 -7.24 -10.94 28.30
C TRP A 260 -6.97 -9.46 27.95
N ASP A 261 -7.70 -8.52 28.54
CA ASP A 261 -7.58 -7.08 28.30
C ASP A 261 -6.18 -6.53 28.65
N ALA A 262 -5.48 -7.14 29.61
CA ALA A 262 -4.11 -6.78 29.96
C ALA A 262 -3.12 -6.93 28.79
N LEU A 263 -3.42 -7.78 27.79
CA LEU A 263 -2.59 -7.91 26.58
C LEU A 263 -2.58 -6.63 25.74
N ALA A 264 -3.54 -5.72 25.91
CA ALA A 264 -3.52 -4.41 25.25
C ALA A 264 -2.29 -3.59 25.62
N ALA A 265 -1.72 -3.81 26.81
CA ALA A 265 -0.50 -3.16 27.28
C ALA A 265 0.79 -3.85 26.80
N ALA A 266 0.70 -4.98 26.11
CA ALA A 266 1.85 -5.70 25.58
C ALA A 266 2.49 -5.00 24.37
N ILE A 267 1.73 -4.13 23.68
CA ILE A 267 2.21 -3.28 22.59
C ILE A 267 2.14 -1.81 23.05
N PRO A 268 3.23 -1.02 22.89
CA PRO A 268 3.20 0.42 23.11
C PRO A 268 2.10 1.11 22.30
N THR A 269 1.55 2.23 22.79
CA THR A 269 0.42 2.90 22.12
C THR A 269 0.70 3.27 20.66
N ASP A 270 1.95 3.63 20.33
CA ASP A 270 2.42 3.96 18.98
C ASP A 270 2.81 2.74 18.12
N GLY A 271 2.85 1.54 18.70
CA GLY A 271 3.07 0.27 17.98
C GLY A 271 1.80 -0.31 17.35
N TRP A 272 0.61 0.16 17.74
CA TRP A 272 -0.64 -0.32 17.17
C TRP A 272 -0.85 0.21 15.75
N GLN A 273 -1.17 -0.68 14.83
CA GLN A 273 -1.48 -0.30 13.45
C GLN A 273 -2.80 0.47 13.38
N ARG A 274 -2.96 1.38 12.43
CA ARG A 274 -4.19 2.20 12.27
C ARG A 274 -5.49 1.39 12.26
N GLN A 275 -5.46 0.16 11.76
CA GLN A 275 -6.64 -0.72 11.65
C GLN A 275 -6.67 -1.82 12.72
N HIS A 276 -5.95 -1.67 13.83
CA HIS A 276 -5.87 -2.70 14.86
C HIS A 276 -7.24 -3.11 15.43
N LEU A 277 -8.18 -2.17 15.58
CA LEU A 277 -9.53 -2.49 16.06
C LEU A 277 -10.40 -3.24 15.03
N SER A 278 -9.99 -3.31 13.76
CA SER A 278 -10.73 -4.08 12.77
C SER A 278 -10.75 -5.56 13.15
N GLY A 279 -11.89 -6.22 12.96
CA GLY A 279 -11.93 -7.68 13.07
C GLY A 279 -10.93 -8.38 12.14
N LYS A 280 -10.52 -7.70 11.06
CA LYS A 280 -9.54 -8.17 10.06
C LYS A 280 -8.07 -7.93 10.47
N SER A 281 -7.80 -7.38 11.65
CA SER A 281 -6.46 -7.09 12.14
C SER A 281 -5.69 -8.37 12.46
N SER A 282 -4.62 -8.64 11.69
CA SER A 282 -3.65 -9.69 11.98
C SER A 282 -2.88 -9.43 13.27
N GLN A 283 -2.50 -8.18 13.53
CA GLN A 283 -1.84 -7.75 14.76
C GLN A 283 -2.66 -8.13 16.01
N THR A 284 -3.96 -7.81 16.03
CA THR A 284 -4.83 -8.12 17.18
C THR A 284 -5.09 -9.62 17.29
N LEU A 285 -5.21 -10.33 16.17
CA LEU A 285 -5.32 -11.78 16.17
C LEU A 285 -4.07 -12.44 16.77
N GLY A 286 -2.88 -12.00 16.35
CA GLY A 286 -1.59 -12.47 16.85
C GLY A 286 -1.41 -12.20 18.34
N VAL A 287 -1.62 -10.97 18.78
CA VAL A 287 -1.55 -10.59 20.21
C VAL A 287 -2.56 -11.38 21.02
N GLY A 288 -3.81 -11.45 20.56
CA GLY A 288 -4.88 -12.13 21.29
C GLY A 288 -4.61 -13.62 21.47
N LEU A 289 -4.25 -14.33 20.40
CA LEU A 289 -4.06 -15.79 20.45
C LEU A 289 -2.70 -16.19 21.03
N LEU A 290 -1.62 -15.61 20.52
CA LEU A 290 -0.27 -15.96 20.97
C LEU A 290 -0.01 -15.44 22.39
N GLY A 291 -0.51 -14.24 22.71
CA GLY A 291 -0.42 -13.68 24.06
C GLY A 291 -1.22 -14.49 25.08
N ALA A 292 -2.44 -14.92 24.75
CA ALA A 292 -3.22 -15.80 25.61
C ALA A 292 -2.53 -17.16 25.81
N ALA A 293 -2.05 -17.78 24.72
CA ALA A 293 -1.32 -19.04 24.77
C ALA A 293 -0.02 -18.93 25.60
N ALA A 294 0.76 -17.87 25.41
CA ALA A 294 1.98 -17.62 26.17
C ALA A 294 1.70 -17.37 27.66
N GLY A 295 0.66 -16.61 28.00
CA GLY A 295 0.24 -16.39 29.38
C GLY A 295 -0.19 -17.68 30.10
N ARG A 296 -0.76 -18.64 29.35
CA ARG A 296 -1.17 -19.96 29.86
C ARG A 296 -0.02 -20.94 29.96
N ASN A 297 0.88 -20.95 28.98
CA ASN A 297 2.06 -21.80 28.94
C ASN A 297 3.31 -21.00 28.53
N PRO A 298 4.02 -20.39 29.50
CA PRO A 298 5.19 -19.55 29.25
C PRO A 298 6.42 -20.30 28.69
N SER A 299 6.42 -21.64 28.69
CA SER A 299 7.51 -22.41 28.08
C SER A 299 7.51 -22.33 26.55
N LEU A 300 6.38 -21.93 25.95
CA LEU A 300 6.15 -21.90 24.51
C LEU A 300 6.41 -23.24 23.79
N ALA A 301 6.45 -24.38 24.49
CA ALA A 301 6.72 -25.69 23.89
C ALA A 301 5.77 -26.03 22.72
N TRP A 302 4.51 -25.60 22.82
CA TRP A 302 3.51 -25.71 21.75
C TRP A 302 3.94 -25.04 20.44
N LEU A 303 4.69 -23.94 20.52
CA LEU A 303 5.20 -23.24 19.34
C LEU A 303 6.40 -23.98 18.75
N TRP A 304 7.26 -24.57 19.59
CA TRP A 304 8.37 -25.41 19.12
C TRP A 304 7.86 -26.62 18.34
N ASP A 305 6.78 -27.24 18.83
CA ASP A 305 6.12 -28.35 18.14
C ASP A 305 5.51 -27.87 16.80
N ALA A 306 4.85 -26.72 16.79
CA ALA A 306 4.22 -26.17 15.58
C ALA A 306 5.22 -25.69 14.51
N LEU A 307 6.40 -25.23 14.90
CA LEU A 307 7.45 -24.72 14.00
C LEU A 307 8.57 -25.73 13.76
N ALA A 308 8.39 -26.98 14.17
CA ALA A 308 9.42 -28.01 14.06
C ALA A 308 9.88 -28.21 12.60
N PRO A 309 11.18 -28.52 12.37
CA PRO A 309 12.20 -28.79 13.37
C PRO A 309 12.91 -27.52 13.87
N LEU A 310 12.97 -27.35 15.20
CA LEU A 310 13.77 -26.34 15.89
C LEU A 310 14.83 -27.00 16.79
N PRO A 311 15.94 -26.32 17.11
CA PRO A 311 16.77 -26.70 18.25
C PRO A 311 15.92 -26.78 19.53
N ALA A 312 16.31 -27.65 20.46
CA ALA A 312 15.67 -27.67 21.77
C ALA A 312 15.75 -26.28 22.41
N ALA A 313 14.66 -25.83 23.04
CA ALA A 313 14.66 -24.60 23.82
C ALA A 313 15.75 -24.66 24.91
N GLY A 314 16.25 -23.49 25.32
CA GLY A 314 17.17 -23.39 26.44
C GLY A 314 16.53 -23.83 27.76
N ASP A 315 17.34 -23.92 28.81
CA ASP A 315 16.85 -24.28 30.16
C ASP A 315 15.93 -23.21 30.77
N GLY A 316 15.94 -21.99 30.23
CA GLY A 316 15.11 -20.86 30.65
C GLY A 316 13.84 -20.72 29.80
N ALA A 317 12.80 -20.07 30.36
CA ALA A 317 11.65 -19.70 29.56
C ALA A 317 12.03 -18.62 28.54
N PRO A 318 11.67 -18.79 27.25
CA PRO A 318 11.93 -17.78 26.23
C PRO A 318 11.16 -16.49 26.52
N THR A 319 11.69 -15.35 26.10
CA THR A 319 10.96 -14.07 26.19
C THR A 319 10.18 -13.80 24.92
N ILE A 320 8.96 -13.26 25.06
CA ILE A 320 8.10 -12.89 23.94
C ILE A 320 7.87 -11.37 23.95
N GLU A 321 8.06 -10.73 22.80
CA GLU A 321 7.81 -9.31 22.58
C GLU A 321 6.86 -9.16 21.39
N PHE A 322 5.85 -8.30 21.51
CA PHE A 322 4.94 -7.97 20.42
C PHE A 322 5.34 -6.63 19.80
N GLU A 323 5.28 -6.53 18.48
CA GLU A 323 5.69 -5.34 17.71
C GLU A 323 7.13 -4.90 18.04
N HIS A 324 8.06 -5.85 17.95
CA HIS A 324 9.47 -5.57 18.20
C HIS A 324 10.03 -4.67 17.09
N VAL A 325 10.28 -3.41 17.43
CA VAL A 325 10.90 -2.43 16.53
C VAL A 325 12.42 -2.58 16.56
N VAL A 326 12.99 -2.92 15.41
CA VAL A 326 14.43 -3.09 15.21
C VAL A 326 15.14 -1.74 15.28
N ASP A 327 16.28 -1.69 15.97
CA ASP A 327 17.13 -0.51 16.03
C ASP A 327 17.45 -0.01 14.59
N PRO A 328 17.18 1.27 14.27
CA PRO A 328 17.38 1.81 12.92
C PRO A 328 18.82 1.69 12.43
N ASP A 329 19.81 1.71 13.32
CA ASP A 329 21.22 1.65 12.96
C ASP A 329 21.65 0.22 12.60
N LEU A 330 20.93 -0.80 13.07
CA LEU A 330 21.23 -2.21 12.77
C LEU A 330 21.11 -2.51 11.26
N LEU A 331 20.14 -1.89 10.59
CA LEU A 331 19.85 -2.11 9.16
C LEU A 331 20.01 -0.85 8.30
N GLY A 332 20.43 0.28 8.88
CA GLY A 332 20.50 1.56 8.16
C GLY A 332 19.12 2.07 7.73
N GLU A 333 18.13 1.94 8.60
CA GLU A 333 16.73 2.21 8.34
C GLU A 333 16.28 3.55 8.91
N ARG A 334 16.09 4.55 8.03
CA ARG A 334 15.46 5.82 8.39
C ARG A 334 14.56 6.34 7.25
N PRO A 335 13.41 6.98 7.56
CA PRO A 335 12.84 7.19 8.89
C PRO A 335 11.99 6.00 9.39
N ARG A 336 11.75 4.97 8.56
CA ARG A 336 10.92 3.82 8.92
C ARG A 336 11.78 2.61 9.25
N GLN A 337 11.56 2.05 10.43
CA GLN A 337 12.21 0.84 10.94
C GLN A 337 11.39 -0.40 10.63
N THR A 338 12.05 -1.55 10.69
CA THR A 338 11.48 -2.89 10.69
C THR A 338 10.84 -3.16 12.03
N SER A 339 9.59 -3.62 11.99
CA SER A 339 8.88 -4.18 13.13
C SER A 339 8.66 -5.66 12.82
N LEU A 340 8.79 -6.51 13.83
CA LEU A 340 8.36 -7.90 13.78
C LEU A 340 7.09 -8.00 14.64
N ASP A 341 6.02 -8.61 14.12
CA ASP A 341 4.76 -8.71 14.85
C ASP A 341 4.96 -9.43 16.21
N VAL A 342 5.81 -10.47 16.22
CA VAL A 342 6.30 -11.11 17.44
C VAL A 342 7.78 -11.44 17.32
N LEU A 343 8.55 -11.16 18.37
CA LEU A 343 9.92 -11.67 18.56
C LEU A 343 9.96 -12.59 19.77
N ILE A 344 10.55 -13.76 19.60
CA ILE A 344 10.81 -14.72 20.68
C ILE A 344 12.31 -14.92 20.79
N ASP A 345 12.86 -14.55 21.94
CA ASP A 345 14.27 -14.69 22.26
C ASP A 345 14.51 -15.91 23.16
N ASP A 346 15.17 -16.91 22.60
CA ASP A 346 15.73 -18.06 23.30
C ASP A 346 17.27 -18.10 23.08
N PRO A 347 18.06 -18.60 24.04
CA PRO A 347 19.51 -18.70 23.88
C PRO A 347 19.98 -19.50 22.66
N ASN A 348 19.20 -20.51 22.23
CA ASN A 348 19.55 -21.39 21.13
C ASN A 348 18.95 -20.92 19.79
N VAL A 349 17.87 -20.16 19.81
CA VAL A 349 17.14 -19.73 18.61
C VAL A 349 16.45 -18.37 18.80
N LEU A 350 16.54 -17.51 17.79
CA LEU A 350 15.76 -16.28 17.72
C LEU A 350 14.64 -16.47 16.70
N ILE A 351 13.38 -16.38 17.13
CA ILE A 351 12.22 -16.57 16.26
C ILE A 351 11.54 -15.22 16.03
N GLY A 352 11.48 -14.78 14.77
CA GLY A 352 10.63 -13.66 14.37
C GLY A 352 9.36 -14.22 13.73
N ILE A 353 8.20 -13.73 14.12
CA ILE A 353 6.92 -14.15 13.56
C ILE A 353 6.29 -12.98 12.81
N GLU A 354 5.84 -13.27 11.59
CA GLU A 354 4.93 -12.42 10.83
C GLU A 354 3.53 -13.04 10.83
N ALA A 355 2.55 -12.30 11.33
CA ALA A 355 1.15 -12.68 11.36
C ALA A 355 0.41 -12.06 10.16
N LYS A 356 -0.14 -12.92 9.31
CA LYS A 356 -0.97 -12.54 8.18
C LYS A 356 -2.37 -13.14 8.32
N TRP A 357 -3.36 -12.36 7.94
CA TRP A 357 -4.76 -12.71 7.96
C TRP A 357 -5.44 -12.23 6.67
N ARG A 358 -5.70 -10.94 6.54
CA ARG A 358 -6.47 -10.35 5.43
C ARG A 358 -5.61 -9.77 4.29
N GLU A 359 -4.30 -9.67 4.49
CA GLU A 359 -3.37 -8.97 3.61
C GLU A 359 -3.32 -9.59 2.20
N HIS A 360 -2.89 -8.79 1.21
CA HIS A 360 -2.63 -9.24 -0.16
C HIS A 360 -1.28 -9.98 -0.28
N GLY A 361 -0.98 -10.88 0.65
CA GLY A 361 0.32 -11.55 0.76
C GLY A 361 1.37 -10.70 1.49
N ILE A 362 2.63 -10.94 1.16
CA ILE A 362 3.79 -10.20 1.69
C ILE A 362 3.85 -8.78 1.12
N GLY A 363 4.16 -7.82 1.98
CA GLY A 363 4.23 -6.40 1.68
C GLY A 363 5.30 -6.08 0.62
N PRO A 364 4.92 -5.49 -0.53
CA PRO A 364 5.89 -5.12 -1.54
C PRO A 364 6.65 -3.85 -1.14
N CYS A 365 7.77 -3.61 -1.82
CA CYS A 365 8.47 -2.34 -1.66
C CYS A 365 7.57 -1.19 -2.14
N ARG A 366 7.19 -0.28 -1.22
CA ARG A 366 6.43 0.93 -1.57
C ARG A 366 7.30 2.06 -2.10
N CYS A 367 8.61 1.88 -2.09
CA CYS A 367 9.54 2.86 -2.61
C CYS A 367 9.55 2.74 -4.14
N ARG A 368 8.60 3.41 -4.82
CA ARG A 368 8.73 3.67 -6.25
C ARG A 368 10.07 4.38 -6.45
N GLY A 369 10.92 3.88 -7.36
CA GLY A 369 12.24 4.46 -7.57
C GLY A 369 12.14 5.97 -7.80
N ASP A 370 13.08 6.73 -7.24
CA ASP A 370 13.17 8.20 -7.40
C ASP A 370 13.52 8.62 -8.85
N GLY A 371 13.37 7.73 -9.83
CA GLY A 371 13.79 7.89 -11.22
C GLY A 371 12.77 8.63 -12.10
N VAL A 372 13.25 9.13 -13.23
CA VAL A 372 12.43 9.69 -14.32
C VAL A 372 12.56 8.75 -15.52
N GLY A 373 11.44 8.20 -16.02
CA GLY A 373 11.42 7.30 -17.18
C GLY A 373 10.36 6.18 -17.07
N PRO A 374 10.08 5.44 -18.16
CA PRO A 374 9.01 4.43 -18.20
C PRO A 374 9.23 3.25 -17.24
N THR A 375 10.47 2.99 -16.83
CA THR A 375 10.85 1.91 -15.89
C THR A 375 11.17 2.42 -14.48
N ALA A 376 11.00 3.72 -14.21
CA ALA A 376 11.37 4.31 -12.93
C ALA A 376 10.58 3.72 -11.74
N GLY A 377 9.33 3.29 -11.99
CA GLY A 377 8.52 2.60 -10.98
C GLY A 377 8.92 1.15 -10.73
N GLU A 378 9.80 0.58 -11.56
CA GLU A 378 10.22 -0.82 -11.51
C GLU A 378 11.55 -1.00 -10.81
N ARG A 379 12.35 0.07 -10.64
CA ARG A 379 13.65 0.03 -9.95
C ARG A 379 13.50 0.17 -8.44
N CYS A 380 14.45 -0.39 -7.69
CA CYS A 380 14.50 -0.19 -6.25
C CYS A 380 14.81 1.29 -5.98
N ALA A 381 14.19 1.87 -4.95
CA ALA A 381 14.61 3.20 -4.52
C ALA A 381 16.05 3.18 -4.00
N ARG A 382 16.77 4.30 -4.21
CA ARG A 382 18.18 4.44 -3.83
C ARG A 382 18.45 4.09 -2.37
N ARG A 383 17.51 4.33 -1.47
CA ARG A 383 17.64 3.96 -0.05
C ARG A 383 17.69 2.45 0.17
N VAL A 384 16.88 1.68 -0.57
CA VAL A 384 16.89 0.21 -0.52
C VAL A 384 18.17 -0.32 -1.16
N GLU A 385 18.59 0.29 -2.25
CA GLU A 385 19.85 -0.02 -2.93
C GLU A 385 21.11 0.15 -2.06
N GLN A 386 21.04 0.99 -1.03
CA GLN A 386 22.15 1.30 -0.12
C GLN A 386 22.16 0.42 1.14
N ARG A 387 21.23 -0.53 1.29
CA ARG A 387 21.14 -1.41 2.45
C ARG A 387 21.79 -2.76 2.15
N ASP A 388 23.08 -2.86 2.42
CA ASP A 388 23.85 -4.08 2.14
C ASP A 388 23.24 -5.32 2.79
N ALA A 389 22.74 -5.22 4.03
CA ALA A 389 22.08 -6.31 4.74
C ALA A 389 20.86 -6.88 3.99
N TYR A 390 20.11 -6.03 3.27
CA TYR A 390 18.96 -6.47 2.49
C TYR A 390 19.41 -7.28 1.27
N TRP A 391 20.42 -6.79 0.56
CA TRP A 391 20.91 -7.44 -0.66
C TRP A 391 21.67 -8.73 -0.35
N GLU A 392 22.47 -8.73 0.72
CA GLU A 392 23.09 -9.95 1.22
C GLU A 392 22.01 -10.98 1.56
N THR A 393 20.99 -10.60 2.32
CA THR A 393 19.88 -11.51 2.68
C THR A 393 19.09 -11.97 1.47
N ALA A 394 18.73 -11.08 0.54
CA ALA A 394 18.04 -11.44 -0.68
C ALA A 394 18.82 -12.46 -1.51
N ALA A 395 20.14 -12.32 -1.60
CA ALA A 395 21.01 -13.24 -2.31
C ALA A 395 21.19 -14.57 -1.55
N THR A 396 21.56 -14.53 -0.28
CA THR A 396 21.97 -15.72 0.48
C THR A 396 20.83 -16.47 1.14
N VAL A 397 19.66 -15.85 1.34
CA VAL A 397 18.50 -16.49 1.98
C VAL A 397 17.42 -16.81 0.96
N LEU A 398 17.17 -15.93 -0.02
CA LEU A 398 16.04 -16.07 -0.94
C LEU A 398 16.46 -16.41 -2.38
N GLY A 399 17.75 -16.36 -2.71
CA GLY A 399 18.23 -16.63 -4.07
C GLY A 399 17.73 -15.63 -5.12
N LEU A 400 17.50 -14.37 -4.73
CA LEU A 400 17.01 -13.31 -5.62
C LEU A 400 18.10 -12.67 -6.50
N GLY A 401 19.32 -13.21 -6.45
CA GLY A 401 20.46 -12.75 -7.23
C GLY A 401 21.05 -11.43 -6.73
N ASP A 402 22.11 -11.01 -7.41
CA ASP A 402 22.76 -9.72 -7.16
C ASP A 402 21.92 -8.57 -7.72
N ARG A 403 22.19 -7.36 -7.20
CA ARG A 403 21.61 -6.13 -7.70
C ARG A 403 22.07 -5.86 -9.14
N ASP A 404 21.13 -5.84 -10.08
CA ASP A 404 21.34 -5.30 -11.43
C ASP A 404 20.61 -3.94 -11.59
N PRO A 405 21.36 -2.83 -11.77
CA PRO A 405 20.78 -1.49 -11.87
C PRO A 405 19.90 -1.27 -13.11
N ASP A 406 19.95 -2.16 -14.09
CA ASP A 406 19.21 -2.07 -15.35
C ASP A 406 17.94 -2.93 -15.39
N THR A 407 17.67 -3.68 -14.32
CA THR A 407 16.49 -4.57 -14.21
C THR A 407 15.47 -4.09 -13.18
N THR A 408 14.29 -4.71 -13.20
CA THR A 408 13.26 -4.55 -12.17
C THR A 408 13.80 -5.01 -10.82
N CYS A 409 13.47 -4.26 -9.76
CA CYS A 409 13.85 -4.53 -8.39
C CYS A 409 13.49 -5.96 -7.96
N PRO A 410 14.46 -6.90 -7.87
CA PRO A 410 14.15 -8.32 -7.64
C PRO A 410 13.62 -8.55 -6.22
N VAL A 411 13.96 -7.67 -5.27
CA VAL A 411 13.46 -7.73 -3.89
C VAL A 411 12.04 -7.18 -3.73
N SER A 412 11.49 -6.48 -4.73
CA SER A 412 10.22 -5.78 -4.59
C SER A 412 9.04 -6.69 -4.20
N PRO A 413 8.84 -7.87 -4.84
CA PRO A 413 7.71 -8.74 -4.50
C PRO A 413 7.77 -9.32 -3.07
N ALA A 414 8.97 -9.52 -2.54
CA ALA A 414 9.23 -10.13 -1.23
C ALA A 414 9.90 -9.15 -0.25
N TYR A 415 9.69 -7.84 -0.43
CA TYR A 415 10.47 -6.81 0.26
C TYR A 415 10.33 -6.87 1.77
N GLU A 416 9.09 -7.02 2.27
CA GLU A 416 8.82 -7.22 3.69
C GLU A 416 9.53 -8.46 4.25
N TRP A 417 9.60 -9.55 3.47
CA TRP A 417 10.32 -10.74 3.89
C TRP A 417 11.83 -10.54 3.95
N VAL A 418 12.41 -9.88 2.95
CA VAL A 418 13.84 -9.55 2.90
C VAL A 418 14.24 -8.73 4.13
N ARG A 419 13.46 -7.71 4.50
CA ARG A 419 13.76 -6.88 5.68
C ARG A 419 13.61 -7.66 7.00
N HIS A 420 12.60 -8.52 7.14
CA HIS A 420 12.41 -9.30 8.38
C HIS A 420 13.51 -10.36 8.53
N ALA A 421 13.89 -11.02 7.44
CA ALA A 421 15.01 -11.96 7.44
C ALA A 421 16.35 -11.26 7.74
N ALA A 422 16.59 -10.07 7.17
CA ALA A 422 17.79 -9.29 7.44
C ALA A 422 17.85 -8.83 8.90
N ALA A 423 16.74 -8.32 9.45
CA ALA A 423 16.60 -7.97 10.86
C ALA A 423 16.93 -9.14 11.76
N LEU A 424 16.29 -10.29 11.52
CA LEU A 424 16.40 -11.45 12.39
C LEU A 424 17.82 -12.03 12.36
N ARG A 425 18.47 -12.08 11.20
CA ARG A 425 19.89 -12.48 11.09
C ARG A 425 20.80 -11.54 11.86
N ALA A 426 20.56 -10.23 11.78
CA ALA A 426 21.37 -9.23 12.46
C ALA A 426 21.19 -9.31 14.00
N LEU A 427 19.95 -9.47 14.48
CA LEU A 427 19.62 -9.66 15.89
C LEU A 427 20.12 -11.01 16.46
N ALA A 428 20.04 -12.08 15.67
CA ALA A 428 20.52 -13.40 16.09
C ALA A 428 22.05 -13.43 16.21
N GLY A 429 22.76 -12.71 15.34
CA GLY A 429 24.21 -12.74 15.27
C GLY A 429 24.73 -14.08 14.74
N PRO A 430 26.04 -14.35 14.89
CA PRO A 430 26.65 -15.52 14.28
C PRO A 430 26.52 -16.84 15.05
N GLY A 431 26.16 -16.80 16.33
CA GLY A 431 26.13 -17.99 17.18
C GLY A 431 24.75 -18.63 17.35
N ARG A 432 23.71 -18.02 16.79
CA ARG A 432 22.31 -18.35 17.08
C ARG A 432 21.53 -18.55 15.79
N LEU A 433 20.70 -19.58 15.75
CA LEU A 433 19.81 -19.82 14.62
C LEU A 433 18.75 -18.72 14.57
N ALA A 434 18.55 -18.11 13.41
CA ALA A 434 17.42 -17.23 13.14
C ALA A 434 16.29 -18.03 12.46
N VAL A 435 15.05 -17.93 12.97
CA VAL A 435 13.87 -18.57 12.37
C VAL A 435 12.83 -17.52 12.07
N LEU A 436 12.56 -17.28 10.79
CA LEU A 436 11.46 -16.41 10.40
C LEU A 436 10.22 -17.27 10.14
N ALA A 437 9.21 -17.12 10.99
CA ALA A 437 7.96 -17.87 10.93
C ALA A 437 6.84 -17.03 10.31
N LEU A 438 6.03 -17.65 9.46
CA LEU A 438 4.82 -17.05 8.89
C LEU A 438 3.59 -17.73 9.49
N LEU A 439 2.77 -16.96 10.20
CA LEU A 439 1.41 -17.36 10.56
C LEU A 439 0.46 -16.78 9.53
N TYR A 440 -0.36 -17.61 8.90
CA TYR A 440 -1.19 -17.15 7.78
C TYR A 440 -2.59 -17.75 7.78
N ASP A 441 -3.51 -17.09 7.10
CA ASP A 441 -4.83 -17.64 6.84
C ASP A 441 -4.77 -18.63 5.65
N ALA A 442 -5.03 -19.92 5.90
CA ALA A 442 -5.05 -20.94 4.85
C ALA A 442 -6.17 -20.73 3.81
N ASP A 443 -7.18 -19.92 4.10
CA ASP A 443 -8.25 -19.58 3.16
C ASP A 443 -7.93 -18.35 2.30
N ASN A 444 -6.83 -17.65 2.56
CA ASN A 444 -6.43 -16.46 1.83
C ASN A 444 -5.63 -16.85 0.55
N PRO A 445 -6.11 -16.52 -0.67
CA PRO A 445 -5.51 -16.98 -1.93
C PRO A 445 -4.09 -16.50 -2.24
N TYR A 446 -3.55 -15.53 -1.48
CA TYR A 446 -2.14 -15.18 -1.59
C TYR A 446 -1.23 -16.16 -0.83
N PHE A 447 -1.74 -16.83 0.20
CA PHE A 447 -1.01 -17.81 0.99
C PHE A 447 -1.37 -19.25 0.61
N ALA A 448 -2.63 -19.48 0.24
CA ALA A 448 -3.05 -20.70 -0.42
C ALA A 448 -2.58 -20.73 -1.88
N ALA A 449 -2.47 -21.93 -2.45
CA ALA A 449 -2.31 -22.07 -3.88
C ALA A 449 -3.61 -21.67 -4.61
N ASP A 450 -3.50 -20.90 -5.70
CA ASP A 450 -4.63 -20.50 -6.55
C ASP A 450 -4.13 -20.36 -8.00
N GLY A 451 -4.74 -21.12 -8.92
CA GLY A 451 -4.24 -21.18 -10.31
C GLY A 451 -2.80 -21.72 -10.36
N ASP A 452 -1.91 -20.98 -11.02
CA ASP A 452 -0.49 -21.32 -11.11
C ASP A 452 0.32 -20.79 -9.91
N TRP A 453 -0.27 -19.93 -9.06
CA TRP A 453 0.38 -19.40 -7.88
C TRP A 453 0.49 -20.47 -6.78
N PRO A 454 1.71 -20.81 -6.30
CA PRO A 454 1.91 -21.89 -5.33
C PRO A 454 1.56 -21.50 -3.88
N GLY A 455 1.32 -20.23 -3.59
CA GLY A 455 1.21 -19.72 -2.21
C GLY A 455 2.54 -19.23 -1.64
N TRP A 456 2.51 -18.15 -0.87
CA TRP A 456 3.70 -17.62 -0.19
C TRP A 456 4.45 -18.64 0.68
N PRO A 457 3.79 -19.47 1.51
CA PRO A 457 4.47 -20.47 2.33
C PRO A 457 5.34 -21.43 1.50
N ALA A 458 4.77 -22.03 0.45
CA ALA A 458 5.50 -22.97 -0.40
C ALA A 458 6.68 -22.30 -1.13
N LEU A 459 6.46 -21.10 -1.66
CA LEU A 459 7.48 -20.37 -2.41
C LEU A 459 8.65 -19.92 -1.52
N LEU A 460 8.36 -19.46 -0.29
CA LEU A 460 9.38 -19.05 0.68
C LEU A 460 10.14 -20.25 1.24
N SER A 461 9.47 -21.36 1.56
CA SER A 461 10.14 -22.62 1.95
C SER A 461 11.12 -23.06 0.88
N GLN A 462 10.67 -23.15 -0.38
CA GLN A 462 11.54 -23.57 -1.48
C GLN A 462 12.73 -22.63 -1.67
N ALA A 463 12.52 -21.31 -1.55
CA ALA A 463 13.59 -20.34 -1.68
C ALA A 463 14.61 -20.45 -0.55
N VAL A 464 14.16 -20.57 0.70
CA VAL A 464 15.03 -20.67 1.88
C VAL A 464 15.77 -21.99 1.92
N ASP A 465 15.09 -23.13 1.70
CA ASP A 465 15.70 -24.46 1.70
C ASP A 465 16.79 -24.60 0.61
N ALA A 466 16.63 -23.90 -0.52
CA ALA A 466 17.58 -23.95 -1.62
C ALA A 466 18.82 -23.06 -1.42
N ASN A 467 18.73 -22.01 -0.60
CA ASN A 467 19.76 -20.96 -0.56
C ASN A 467 20.36 -20.72 0.83
N ALA A 468 19.54 -20.75 1.88
CA ALA A 468 19.98 -20.44 3.23
C ALA A 468 20.83 -21.57 3.81
N ASP A 469 21.78 -21.21 4.66
CA ASP A 469 22.45 -22.16 5.53
C ASP A 469 21.48 -22.59 6.65
N PRO A 470 21.04 -23.86 6.72
CA PRO A 470 20.01 -24.32 7.65
C PRO A 470 20.47 -24.33 9.12
N GLU A 471 21.76 -24.12 9.40
CA GLU A 471 22.28 -23.90 10.75
C GLU A 471 22.20 -22.43 11.18
N ARG A 472 21.98 -21.52 10.22
CA ARG A 472 22.03 -20.07 10.41
C ARG A 472 20.70 -19.39 10.21
N PHE A 473 19.89 -19.87 9.28
CA PHE A 473 18.58 -19.32 9.01
C PHE A 473 17.60 -20.41 8.59
N ARG A 474 16.38 -20.39 9.13
CA ARG A 474 15.27 -21.24 8.70
C ARG A 474 14.02 -20.43 8.48
N PHE A 475 13.15 -20.99 7.65
CA PHE A 475 11.79 -20.54 7.47
C PHE A 475 10.83 -21.60 7.97
N ALA A 476 9.78 -21.16 8.66
CA ALA A 476 8.67 -22.01 9.05
C ALA A 476 7.36 -21.31 8.67
N ALA A 477 6.33 -22.07 8.34
CA ALA A 477 5.01 -21.55 8.08
C ALA A 477 3.97 -22.48 8.67
N VAL A 478 3.00 -21.91 9.38
CA VAL A 478 1.87 -22.66 9.92
C VAL A 478 0.61 -21.80 9.77
N SER A 479 -0.48 -22.42 9.34
CA SER A 479 -1.73 -21.69 9.20
C SER A 479 -2.40 -21.46 10.56
N TRP A 480 -3.22 -20.42 10.68
CA TRP A 480 -4.05 -20.25 11.88
C TRP A 480 -4.99 -21.43 12.12
N GLN A 481 -5.52 -22.02 11.05
CA GLN A 481 -6.39 -23.20 11.10
C GLN A 481 -5.68 -24.43 11.69
N GLU A 482 -4.37 -24.57 11.47
CA GLU A 482 -3.55 -25.64 12.04
C GLU A 482 -3.06 -25.30 13.45
N LEU A 483 -2.65 -24.04 13.68
CA LEU A 483 -2.06 -23.63 14.95
C LEU A 483 -3.09 -23.54 16.08
N VAL A 484 -4.25 -22.89 15.85
CA VAL A 484 -5.22 -22.59 16.92
C VAL A 484 -5.67 -23.83 17.72
N PRO A 485 -5.99 -24.98 17.10
CA PRO A 485 -6.36 -26.19 17.83
C PRO A 485 -5.27 -26.75 18.76
N THR A 486 -4.01 -26.37 18.54
CA THR A 486 -2.86 -26.80 19.34
C THR A 486 -2.48 -25.80 20.44
N LEU A 487 -3.02 -24.58 20.40
CA LEU A 487 -2.70 -23.55 21.37
C LEU A 487 -3.28 -23.92 22.75
N PRO A 488 -2.54 -23.70 23.85
CA PRO A 488 -3.02 -23.93 25.22
C PRO A 488 -3.96 -22.80 25.68
N LEU A 489 -5.01 -22.53 24.93
CA LEU A 489 -6.02 -21.52 25.23
C LEU A 489 -6.96 -21.97 26.35
N ASP A 490 -7.56 -21.02 27.06
CA ASP A 490 -8.74 -21.31 27.88
C ASP A 490 -10.01 -21.40 27.01
N GLU A 491 -11.13 -21.77 27.63
CA GLU A 491 -12.41 -21.94 26.94
C GLU A 491 -12.91 -20.64 26.30
N GLN A 492 -12.67 -19.49 26.93
CA GLN A 492 -13.15 -18.19 26.44
C GLN A 492 -12.34 -17.72 25.22
N ALA A 493 -11.02 -17.86 25.25
CA ALA A 493 -10.15 -17.54 24.12
C ALA A 493 -10.38 -18.50 22.94
N SER A 494 -10.62 -19.78 23.21
CA SER A 494 -10.98 -20.77 22.18
C SER A 494 -12.33 -20.43 21.53
N ALA A 495 -13.35 -20.11 22.34
CA ALA A 495 -14.66 -19.70 21.84
C ALA A 495 -14.58 -18.39 21.04
N TRP A 496 -13.78 -17.43 21.49
CA TRP A 496 -13.54 -16.17 20.77
C TRP A 496 -12.89 -16.41 19.41
N ALA A 497 -11.88 -17.29 19.33
CA ALA A 497 -11.23 -17.64 18.06
C ALA A 497 -12.23 -18.30 17.09
N ALA A 498 -13.05 -19.23 17.58
CA ALA A 498 -14.03 -19.95 16.79
C ALA A 498 -15.15 -19.04 16.29
N ASP A 499 -15.74 -18.24 17.18
CA ASP A 499 -16.89 -17.39 16.87
C ASP A 499 -16.48 -16.20 15.99
N LYS A 500 -15.49 -15.42 16.44
CA LYS A 500 -15.06 -14.18 15.76
C LYS A 500 -14.31 -14.48 14.47
N HIS A 501 -13.34 -15.39 14.52
CA HIS A 501 -12.40 -15.63 13.41
C HIS A 501 -12.73 -16.88 12.59
N GLY A 502 -13.58 -17.78 13.10
CA GLY A 502 -13.83 -19.07 12.44
C GLY A 502 -12.67 -20.05 12.60
N LEU A 503 -11.91 -19.93 13.68
CA LEU A 503 -10.74 -20.76 13.98
C LEU A 503 -11.05 -21.66 15.19
N GLY A 504 -11.26 -22.96 14.99
CA GLY A 504 -11.55 -23.89 16.09
C GLY A 504 -12.07 -25.24 15.63
#